data_AF-A0A2V7A232-F1
#
_entry.id   AF-A0A2V7A232-F1
#
_cell.length_a   1.000
_cell.length_b   1.000
_cell.length_c   1.000
_cell.angle_alpha   90.00
_cell.angle_beta   90.00
_cell.angle_gamma   90.00
#
_symmetry.space_group_name_H-M   'P 1'
#
loop_
_entity.id
_entity.type
_entity.pdbx_description
1 polymer ?
#
loop_
_entity_poly.entity_id
_entity_poly.type
_entity_poly.pdbx_seq_one_letter_code
_entity_poly.pdbx_strand_id
1 'polypeptide(L)' 'MQLQIGDRLSDETGEWEVVNRPHTTAGGKTAHARVRRVDQPAVIEERTWGAHERVVVKRG' A
#
# COMPACT_ATOMS: atom_id res chain seq x y z
N MET A 1 3.26 -10.37 5.67
CA MET A 1 3.01 -8.99 5.19
C MET A 1 3.88 -8.02 5.98
N GLN A 2 4.55 -7.07 5.32
CA GLN A 2 5.47 -6.12 5.95
C GLN A 2 5.06 -4.64 5.81
N LEU A 3 3.98 -4.32 5.08
CA LEU A 3 3.52 -2.93 4.92
C LEU A 3 3.09 -2.32 6.26
N GLN A 4 3.40 -1.06 6.46
CA GLN A 4 3.12 -0.27 7.66
C GLN A 4 2.47 1.05 7.30
N ILE A 5 1.75 1.65 8.24
CA ILE A 5 1.26 3.02 8.09
C ILE A 5 2.47 3.96 7.91
N GLY A 6 2.37 4.88 6.96
CA GLY A 6 3.45 5.81 6.60
C GLY A 6 4.41 5.27 5.53
N ASP A 7 4.34 3.98 5.18
CA ASP A 7 5.09 3.45 4.04
C ASP A 7 4.73 4.19 2.76
N ARG A 8 5.76 4.58 2.00
CA ARG A 8 5.57 5.17 0.66
C ARG A 8 5.81 4.15 -0.44
N LEU A 9 4.89 4.13 -1.38
CA LEU A 9 4.82 3.24 -2.53
C LEU A 9 4.90 4.09 -3.79
N SER A 10 5.51 3.58 -4.85
CA SER A 10 5.54 4.25 -6.15
C SER A 10 5.11 3.28 -7.24
N ASP A 11 4.24 3.74 -8.12
CA ASP A 11 3.84 3.02 -9.33
C ASP A 11 3.75 3.99 -10.53
N GLU A 12 3.23 3.51 -11.66
CA GLU A 12 3.03 4.31 -12.87
C GLU A 12 2.06 5.48 -12.69
N THR A 13 1.22 5.45 -11.66
CA THR A 13 0.24 6.50 -11.35
C THR A 13 0.78 7.55 -10.38
N GLY A 14 1.84 7.26 -9.62
CA GLY A 14 2.53 8.22 -8.77
C GLY A 14 3.00 7.66 -7.44
N GLU A 15 3.25 8.56 -6.48
CA GLU A 15 3.59 8.19 -5.11
C GLU A 15 2.36 8.13 -4.21
N TRP A 16 2.33 7.10 -3.37
CA TRP A 16 1.23 6.78 -2.46
C TRP A 16 1.77 6.53 -1.06
N GLU A 17 0.98 6.88 -0.04
CA GLU A 17 1.29 6.65 1.37
C GLU A 17 0.23 5.72 1.98
N VAL A 18 0.65 4.72 2.74
CA VAL A 18 -0.27 3.86 3.51
C VAL A 18 -0.84 4.66 4.68
N VAL A 19 -2.16 4.84 4.72
CA VAL A 19 -2.84 5.70 5.71
C VAL A 19 -3.66 4.92 6.75
N ASN A 20 -3.78 3.60 6.61
CA ASN A 20 -4.46 2.75 7.57
C ASN A 20 -3.73 1.41 7.73
N ARG A 21 -3.97 0.71 8.85
CA ARG A 21 -3.34 -0.57 9.17
C ARG A 21 -3.62 -1.57 8.05
N PRO A 22 -2.58 -2.07 7.36
CA PRO A 22 -2.77 -3.10 6.35
C PRO A 22 -3.29 -4.39 6.99
N HIS A 23 -4.09 -5.15 6.23
CA HIS A 23 -4.63 -6.43 6.66
C HIS A 23 -4.47 -7.48 5.55
N THR A 24 -4.58 -8.76 5.91
CA THR A 24 -4.50 -9.85 4.94
C THR A 24 -5.75 -10.70 4.92
N THR A 25 -6.13 -11.17 3.74
CA THR A 25 -7.21 -12.16 3.55
C THR A 25 -6.66 -13.45 2.92
N ALA A 26 -7.54 -14.42 2.62
CA ALA A 26 -7.18 -15.70 1.99
C ALA A 26 -6.06 -16.47 2.72
N GLY A 27 -6.09 -16.47 4.05
CA GLY A 27 -5.05 -17.12 4.86
C GLY A 27 -3.67 -16.47 4.76
N GLY A 28 -3.62 -15.15 4.51
CA GLY A 28 -2.37 -14.39 4.39
C GLY A 28 -1.86 -14.26 2.96
N LYS A 29 -2.55 -14.82 1.98
CA LYS A 29 -2.13 -14.81 0.56
C LYS A 29 -2.42 -13.51 -0.17
N THR A 30 -3.26 -12.65 0.39
CA THR A 30 -3.63 -11.39 -0.22
C THR A 30 -3.48 -10.28 0.80
N ALA A 31 -2.65 -9.29 0.50
CA ALA A 31 -2.45 -8.11 1.33
C ALA A 31 -3.29 -6.95 0.82
N HIS A 32 -3.91 -6.21 1.74
CA HIS A 32 -4.74 -5.04 1.46
C HIS A 32 -4.20 -3.86 2.26
N ALA A 33 -4.08 -2.70 1.61
CA ALA A 33 -3.75 -1.45 2.28
C ALA A 33 -4.57 -0.29 1.72
N ARG A 34 -5.05 0.56 2.62
CA ARG A 34 -5.61 1.85 2.23
C ARG A 34 -4.48 2.84 2.04
N VAL A 35 -4.40 3.42 0.84
CA VAL A 35 -3.35 4.35 0.46
C VAL A 35 -3.93 5.69 0.06
N ARG A 36 -3.16 6.75 0.23
CA ARG A 36 -3.49 8.12 -0.17
C ARG A 36 -2.43 8.64 -1.13
N ARG A 37 -2.85 9.33 -2.18
CA ARG A 37 -1.89 9.92 -3.13
C ARG A 37 -1.14 11.07 -2.46
N VAL A 38 0.17 11.10 -2.63
CA VAL A 38 1.04 12.09 -1.95
C VAL A 38 0.82 13.50 -2.51
N ASP A 39 0.66 13.62 -3.83
CA ASP A 39 0.42 14.88 -4.53
C ASP A 39 -1.04 15.35 -4.45
N GLN A 40 -1.98 14.43 -4.26
CA GLN A 40 -3.42 14.69 -4.19
C GLN A 40 -4.07 13.97 -2.99
N PRO A 41 -3.96 14.51 -1.78
CA PRO A 41 -4.39 13.85 -0.54
C PRO A 41 -5.89 13.50 -0.46
N ALA A 42 -6.73 14.12 -1.31
CA ALA A 42 -8.15 13.78 -1.42
C ALA A 42 -8.40 12.42 -2.11
N VAL A 43 -7.40 11.91 -2.84
CA VAL A 43 -7.49 10.62 -3.55
C VAL A 43 -7.03 9.52 -2.60
N ILE A 44 -7.97 8.65 -2.24
CA ILE A 44 -7.75 7.50 -1.36
C ILE A 44 -8.20 6.24 -2.10
N GLU A 45 -7.34 5.23 -2.10
CA GLU A 45 -7.59 3.95 -2.77
C GLU A 45 -7.33 2.77 -1.83
N GLU A 46 -7.99 1.65 -2.09
CA GLU A 46 -7.59 0.36 -1.54
C GLU A 46 -6.74 -0.38 -2.57
N ARG A 47 -5.52 -0.75 -2.19
CA ARG A 47 -4.60 -1.50 -3.03
C ARG A 47 -4.47 -2.92 -2.50
N THR A 48 -4.46 -3.87 -3.42
CA THR A 48 -4.39 -5.30 -3.14
C THR A 48 -3.17 -5.89 -3.81
N TRP A 49 -2.43 -6.74 -3.11
CA TRP A 49 -1.29 -7.47 -3.66
C TRP A 49 -1.42 -8.96 -3.40
N GLY A 50 -1.08 -9.74 -4.41
CA GLY A 50 -1.02 -11.19 -4.30
C GLY A 50 0.20 -11.66 -3.50
N ALA A 51 0.18 -12.92 -3.10
CA ALA A 51 1.35 -13.58 -2.55
C ALA A 51 2.48 -13.53 -3.59
N HIS A 52 3.69 -13.18 -3.14
CA HIS A 52 4.90 -13.05 -3.98
C HIS A 52 4.94 -11.83 -4.91
N GLU A 53 3.92 -10.97 -4.90
CA GLU A 53 4.01 -9.69 -5.59
C GLU A 53 4.99 -8.77 -4.86
N ARG A 54 5.91 -8.15 -5.62
CA ARG A 54 6.95 -7.30 -5.04
C ARG A 54 6.50 -5.86 -5.05
N VAL A 55 6.43 -5.28 -3.86
CA VAL A 55 6.12 -3.88 -3.64
C VAL A 55 7.40 -3.14 -3.25
N VAL A 56 7.74 -2.09 -3.99
CA VAL A 56 8.87 -1.23 -3.64
C VAL A 56 8.38 -0.21 -2.62
N VAL A 57 9.00 -0.23 -1.44
CA VAL A 57 8.64 0.64 -0.32
C VAL A 57 9.82 1.54 0.01
N LYS A 58 9.57 2.84 0.17
CA LYS A 58 10.52 3.78 0.76
C LYS A 58 10.15 4.01 2.23
N ARG A 59 11.12 3.80 3.12
CA ARG A 59 11.06 4.13 4.55
C ARG A 59 12.20 5.09 4.85
N GLY A 60 11.88 6.22 5.48
CA GLY A 60 12.87 7.17 6.00
C GLY A 60 13.49 6.67 7.29
#